data_AF-A0A1G1C2U8-F1
#
_entry.id   AF-A0A1G1C2U8-F1
#
_cell.length_a   1.000
_cell.length_b   1.000
_cell.length_c   1.000
_cell.angle_alpha   90.00
_cell.angle_beta   90.00
_cell.angle_gamma   90.00
#
_symmetry.space_group_name_H-M   'P 1'
#
loop_
_entity.id
_entity.type
_entity.pdbx_description
1 polymer ?
#
loop_
_entity_poly.entity_id
_entity_poly.type
_entity_poly.pdbx_seq_one_letter_code
_entity_poly.pdbx_strand_id
1 'polypeptide(L)'
;MSGGIFMNVKMNKLIGELPEVESLFVFPSCGDESNSLGAAWAAWAQACQQAGREANMAPCGPTYWGAEFGDADVDQALAKYRFTKQVKVTPCDNIERRCAELLAKGEVVARCKGRMEFGARALGNRSILADPARWETVHTINAMVKKRDFWMPFAPSILAEQADRYLVNPKKLDSPYMILAFDSVAANQPALAAAVHPYDKSCRPQVVRREWNPDYHRLIEAYSELTGHGAILNTSFNLHGFPIVYRPEEAMEVFDRSGLRYLAVGNVMVEQVGGA
;
A
#
# COMPACT_ATOMS: atom_id res chain seq x y z
N MET A 1 20.82 -1.59 1.57
CA MET A 1 20.86 -1.56 3.05
C MET A 1 19.80 -2.51 3.59
N SER A 2 20.08 -3.17 4.72
CA SER A 2 19.15 -4.06 5.43
C SER A 2 19.44 -4.02 6.95
N GLY A 3 18.55 -4.58 7.76
CA GLY A 3 18.54 -4.48 9.23
C GLY A 3 17.38 -3.62 9.72
N GLY A 4 16.78 -3.98 10.85
CA GLY A 4 15.54 -3.36 11.35
C GLY A 4 15.61 -1.84 11.54
N ILE A 5 16.80 -1.29 11.77
CA ILE A 5 17.02 0.17 11.87
C ILE A 5 16.61 0.91 10.58
N PHE A 6 16.76 0.29 9.40
CA PHE A 6 16.39 0.87 8.11
C PHE A 6 14.88 0.81 7.82
N MET A 7 14.06 0.35 8.76
CA MET A 7 12.61 0.62 8.75
C MET A 7 12.29 2.09 9.07
N ASN A 8 13.28 2.84 9.55
CA ASN A 8 13.22 4.28 9.77
C ASN A 8 13.38 5.05 8.44
N VAL A 9 12.25 5.48 7.87
CA VAL A 9 12.25 6.16 6.58
C VAL A 9 12.85 7.56 6.61
N LYS A 10 12.86 8.24 7.77
CA LYS A 10 13.50 9.56 7.91
C LYS A 10 15.01 9.42 7.89
N MET A 11 15.54 8.39 8.53
CA MET A 11 16.96 8.05 8.42
C MET A 11 17.32 7.71 6.97
N ASN A 12 16.51 6.90 6.29
CA ASN A 12 16.74 6.56 4.88
C ASN A 12 16.70 7.78 3.96
N LYS A 13 15.81 8.76 4.22
CA LYS A 13 15.79 10.05 3.51
C LYS A 13 17.13 10.77 3.65
N LEU A 14 17.59 10.97 4.90
CA LEU A 14 18.84 11.67 5.18
C LEU A 14 20.03 10.99 4.50
N ILE A 15 20.10 9.65 4.52
CA ILE A 15 21.13 8.89 3.81
C ILE A 15 21.04 9.13 2.30
N GLY A 16 19.84 9.05 1.71
CA GLY A 16 19.62 9.28 0.29
C GLY A 16 19.99 10.70 -0.16
N GLU A 17 19.95 11.69 0.74
CA GLU A 17 20.28 13.09 0.48
C GLU A 17 21.77 13.40 0.53
N LEU A 18 22.59 12.57 1.18
CA LEU A 18 24.04 12.77 1.28
C LEU A 18 24.67 12.92 -0.11
N PRO A 19 25.50 13.96 -0.37
CA PRO A 19 26.14 14.17 -1.67
C PRO A 19 26.91 12.95 -2.20
N GLU A 20 27.45 12.13 -1.31
CA GLU A 20 28.24 10.93 -1.59
C GLU A 20 27.38 9.72 -2.01
N VAL A 21 26.06 9.77 -1.80
CA VAL A 21 25.14 8.68 -2.12
C VAL A 21 24.48 8.94 -3.47
N GLU A 22 24.92 8.24 -4.50
CA GLU A 22 24.34 8.34 -5.85
C GLU A 22 23.06 7.51 -6.02
N SER A 23 23.01 6.33 -5.38
CA SER A 23 21.85 5.44 -5.39
C SER A 23 21.66 4.79 -4.03
N LEU A 24 20.40 4.50 -3.69
CA LEU A 24 20.04 3.87 -2.44
C LEU A 24 18.96 2.83 -2.67
N PHE A 25 19.26 1.60 -2.30
CA PHE A 25 18.27 0.53 -2.20
C PHE A 25 18.19 0.08 -0.74
N VAL A 26 16.99 0.15 -0.16
CA VAL A 26 16.69 -0.40 1.17
C VAL A 26 15.71 -1.55 0.98
N PHE A 27 16.05 -2.71 1.51
CA PHE A 27 15.21 -3.89 1.32
C PHE A 27 13.82 -3.68 1.96
N PRO A 28 12.71 -4.05 1.28
CA PRO A 28 11.37 -3.94 1.86
C PRO A 28 11.25 -4.84 3.09
N SER A 29 10.78 -4.28 4.21
CA SER A 29 10.69 -5.02 5.49
C SER A 29 12.04 -5.63 5.91
N CYS A 30 13.05 -4.78 5.99
CA CYS A 30 14.43 -5.18 6.25
C CYS A 30 14.73 -5.58 7.71
N GLY A 31 13.73 -5.87 8.52
CA GLY A 31 13.93 -6.46 9.85
C GLY A 31 14.28 -7.95 9.78
N ASP A 32 14.23 -8.62 10.92
CA ASP A 32 14.59 -10.03 11.05
C ASP A 32 13.69 -10.96 10.20
N GLU A 33 12.49 -10.50 9.85
CA GLU A 33 11.57 -11.22 8.97
C GLU A 33 12.18 -11.55 7.59
N SER A 34 13.17 -10.77 7.15
CA SER A 34 13.85 -10.96 5.86
C SER A 34 15.14 -11.78 5.96
N ASN A 35 15.55 -12.23 7.16
CA ASN A 35 16.77 -13.03 7.32
C ASN A 35 16.69 -14.38 6.61
N SER A 36 15.50 -14.97 6.50
CA SER A 36 15.27 -16.21 5.74
C SER A 36 15.61 -16.04 4.25
N LEU A 37 15.28 -14.88 3.67
CA LEU A 37 15.61 -14.53 2.29
C LEU A 37 17.13 -14.37 2.12
N GLY A 38 17.76 -13.65 3.06
CA GLY A 38 19.22 -13.49 3.10
C GLY A 38 19.97 -14.81 3.20
N ALA A 39 19.50 -15.73 4.05
CA ALA A 39 20.07 -17.07 4.20
C ALA A 39 19.93 -17.90 2.93
N ALA A 40 18.76 -17.86 2.28
CA ALA A 40 18.55 -18.53 1.00
C ALA A 40 19.46 -17.99 -0.12
N TRP A 41 19.63 -16.67 -0.19
CA TRP A 41 20.56 -16.05 -1.15
C TRP A 41 22.01 -16.38 -0.89
N ALA A 42 22.43 -16.41 0.38
CA ALA A 42 23.80 -16.80 0.75
C ALA A 42 24.08 -18.25 0.34
N ALA A 43 23.16 -19.17 0.64
CA ALA A 43 23.28 -20.58 0.24
C ALA A 43 23.31 -20.74 -1.29
N TRP A 44 22.46 -20.01 -2.01
CA TRP A 44 22.46 -20.01 -3.48
C TRP A 44 23.77 -19.48 -4.08
N ALA A 45 24.28 -18.36 -3.57
CA ALA A 45 25.54 -17.79 -4.02
C ALA A 45 26.71 -18.76 -3.79
N GLN A 46 26.73 -19.42 -2.62
CA GLN A 46 27.71 -20.46 -2.30
C GLN A 46 27.61 -21.66 -3.27
N ALA A 47 26.40 -22.11 -3.59
CA ALA A 47 26.18 -23.20 -4.54
C ALA A 47 26.62 -22.84 -5.97
N CYS A 48 26.36 -21.60 -6.43
CA CYS A 48 26.88 -21.09 -7.70
C CYS A 48 28.41 -21.09 -7.73
N GLN A 49 29.04 -20.59 -6.67
CA GLN A 49 30.50 -20.56 -6.54
C GLN A 49 31.11 -21.97 -6.61
N GLN A 50 30.54 -22.94 -5.88
CA GLN A 50 30.99 -24.34 -5.91
C GLN A 50 30.84 -24.99 -7.28
N ALA A 51 29.85 -24.56 -8.06
CA ALA A 51 29.61 -25.04 -9.42
C ALA A 51 30.38 -24.25 -10.50
N GLY A 52 31.27 -23.32 -10.12
CA GLY A 52 32.02 -22.48 -11.07
C GLY A 52 31.13 -21.54 -11.88
N ARG A 53 29.97 -21.15 -11.35
CA ARG A 53 28.99 -20.24 -11.99
C ARG A 53 28.92 -18.92 -11.25
N GLU A 54 28.66 -17.84 -11.99
CA GLU A 54 28.36 -16.55 -11.37
C GLU A 54 27.01 -16.55 -10.66
N ALA A 55 26.97 -15.92 -9.48
CA ALA A 55 25.77 -15.70 -8.70
C ALA A 55 25.00 -14.46 -9.21
N ASN A 56 24.51 -14.50 -10.45
CA ASN A 56 23.73 -13.41 -11.06
C ASN A 56 22.30 -13.34 -10.52
N MET A 57 22.11 -12.58 -9.44
CA MET A 57 20.81 -12.33 -8.84
C MET A 57 20.14 -11.12 -9.49
N ALA A 58 18.89 -11.29 -9.92
CA ALA A 58 18.09 -10.16 -10.38
C ALA A 58 17.86 -9.17 -9.22
N PRO A 59 17.78 -7.86 -9.49
CA PRO A 59 17.35 -6.88 -8.50
C PRO A 59 16.01 -7.27 -7.88
N CYS A 60 15.82 -6.94 -6.60
CA CYS A 60 14.54 -7.17 -5.94
C CYS A 60 13.44 -6.41 -6.70
N GLY A 61 12.44 -7.14 -7.20
CA GLY A 61 11.33 -6.60 -7.97
C GLY A 61 10.07 -6.38 -7.11
N PRO A 62 8.86 -6.58 -7.66
CA PRO A 62 7.64 -6.46 -6.89
C PRO A 62 7.57 -7.51 -5.78
N THR A 63 7.24 -7.07 -4.56
CA THR A 63 7.16 -7.95 -3.38
C THR A 63 5.80 -8.60 -3.18
N TYR A 64 5.01 -8.78 -4.24
CA TYR A 64 3.73 -9.50 -4.18
C TYR A 64 3.96 -11.03 -4.16
N TRP A 65 4.60 -11.52 -3.09
CA TRP A 65 5.05 -12.90 -2.96
C TRP A 65 4.06 -13.82 -2.25
N GLY A 66 3.06 -13.26 -1.57
CA GLY A 66 2.01 -14.03 -0.92
C GLY A 66 1.06 -14.71 -1.93
N ALA A 67 0.11 -15.48 -1.39
CA ALA A 67 -0.92 -16.10 -2.22
C ALA A 67 -1.85 -15.06 -2.88
N GLU A 68 -2.39 -15.47 -4.01
CA GLU A 68 -3.53 -14.85 -4.66
C GLU A 68 -4.79 -15.64 -4.30
N PHE A 69 -5.91 -14.94 -4.14
CA PHE A 69 -7.22 -15.53 -3.94
C PHE A 69 -8.08 -15.11 -5.12
N GLY A 70 -8.46 -16.08 -5.96
CA GLY A 70 -9.26 -15.85 -7.16
C GLY A 70 -10.74 -15.75 -6.84
N ASP A 71 -11.56 -15.57 -7.88
CA ASP A 71 -13.02 -15.41 -7.72
C ASP A 71 -13.65 -16.60 -6.98
N ALA A 72 -13.20 -17.83 -7.23
CA ALA A 72 -13.70 -19.03 -6.53
C ALA A 72 -13.38 -19.03 -5.02
N ASP A 73 -12.22 -18.51 -4.61
CA ASP A 73 -11.87 -18.38 -3.19
C ASP A 73 -12.75 -17.32 -2.52
N VAL A 74 -12.98 -16.20 -3.20
CA VAL A 74 -13.85 -15.11 -2.74
C VAL A 74 -15.30 -15.57 -2.61
N ASP A 75 -15.83 -16.28 -3.61
CA ASP A 75 -17.19 -16.84 -3.59
C ASP A 75 -17.35 -17.84 -2.45
N GLN A 76 -16.37 -18.72 -2.26
CA GLN A 76 -16.39 -19.68 -1.15
C GLN A 76 -16.37 -18.96 0.20
N ALA A 77 -15.53 -17.94 0.35
CA ALA A 77 -15.44 -17.16 1.58
C ALA A 77 -16.78 -16.46 1.87
N LEU A 78 -17.37 -15.78 0.88
CA LEU A 78 -18.66 -15.08 1.00
C LEU A 78 -19.80 -16.04 1.35
N ALA A 79 -19.82 -17.23 0.77
CA ALA A 79 -20.85 -18.25 1.06
C ALA A 79 -20.78 -18.77 2.51
N LYS A 80 -19.57 -18.80 3.10
CA LYS A 80 -19.34 -19.29 4.47
C LYS A 80 -19.45 -18.20 5.52
N TYR A 81 -19.01 -16.99 5.22
CA TYR A 81 -18.97 -15.89 6.17
C TYR A 81 -20.38 -15.39 6.51
N ARG A 82 -20.58 -14.97 7.76
CA ARG A 82 -21.85 -14.43 8.25
C ARG A 82 -21.58 -13.07 8.86
N PHE A 83 -21.88 -12.01 8.12
CA PHE A 83 -21.73 -10.64 8.60
C PHE A 83 -22.67 -10.39 9.77
N THR A 84 -22.17 -9.72 10.80
CA THR A 84 -22.98 -9.23 11.93
C THR A 84 -23.75 -7.97 11.55
N LYS A 85 -23.26 -7.22 10.56
CA LYS A 85 -23.92 -6.05 9.97
C LYS A 85 -24.76 -6.39 8.75
N GLN A 86 -25.73 -5.53 8.42
CA GLN A 86 -26.41 -5.58 7.13
C GLN A 86 -25.45 -5.14 6.03
N VAL A 87 -25.28 -5.98 5.02
CA VAL A 87 -24.41 -5.72 3.87
C VAL A 87 -25.11 -5.97 2.55
N LYS A 88 -24.73 -5.21 1.54
CA LYS A 88 -25.03 -5.46 0.13
C LYS A 88 -23.76 -5.97 -0.54
N VAL A 89 -23.86 -7.15 -1.15
CA VAL A 89 -22.77 -7.77 -1.91
C VAL A 89 -23.07 -7.58 -3.39
N THR A 90 -22.12 -7.05 -4.16
CA THR A 90 -22.33 -6.72 -5.58
C THR A 90 -21.07 -7.07 -6.39
N PRO A 91 -21.14 -8.05 -7.30
CA PRO A 91 -20.11 -8.29 -8.30
C PRO A 91 -19.90 -7.05 -9.17
N CYS A 92 -18.65 -6.76 -9.53
CA CYS A 92 -18.28 -5.59 -10.33
C CYS A 92 -17.39 -6.01 -11.50
N ASP A 93 -17.81 -5.71 -12.73
CA ASP A 93 -16.99 -5.95 -13.92
C ASP A 93 -15.68 -5.16 -13.90
N ASN A 94 -15.70 -3.97 -13.28
CA ASN A 94 -14.54 -3.12 -13.09
C ASN A 94 -14.48 -2.60 -11.65
N ILE A 95 -13.95 -3.43 -10.75
CA ILE A 95 -13.82 -3.09 -9.33
C ILE A 95 -12.86 -1.91 -9.11
N GLU A 96 -11.82 -1.76 -9.95
CA GLU A 96 -10.86 -0.64 -9.89
C GLU A 96 -11.57 0.71 -10.08
N ARG A 97 -12.38 0.83 -11.14
CA ARG A 97 -13.17 2.04 -11.42
C ARG A 97 -14.18 2.31 -10.31
N ARG A 98 -14.85 1.27 -9.82
CA ARG A 98 -15.80 1.41 -8.71
C ARG A 98 -15.14 1.94 -7.44
N CYS A 99 -13.95 1.44 -7.11
CA CYS A 99 -13.15 1.96 -5.99
C CYS A 99 -12.80 3.44 -6.23
N ALA A 100 -12.27 3.78 -7.41
CA ALA A 100 -11.91 5.15 -7.76
C ALA A 100 -13.07 6.14 -7.61
N GLU A 101 -14.27 5.77 -8.03
CA GLU A 101 -15.49 6.58 -7.88
C GLU A 101 -15.88 6.82 -6.42
N LEU A 102 -15.73 5.80 -5.56
CA LEU A 102 -15.97 5.92 -4.12
C LEU A 102 -14.92 6.84 -3.48
N LEU A 103 -13.65 6.64 -3.79
CA LEU A 103 -12.55 7.48 -3.31
C LEU A 103 -12.75 8.95 -3.73
N ALA A 104 -13.12 9.23 -4.99
CA ALA A 104 -13.39 10.58 -5.47
C ALA A 104 -14.57 11.27 -4.74
N LYS A 105 -15.51 10.48 -4.21
CA LYS A 105 -16.61 10.97 -3.36
C LYS A 105 -16.20 11.18 -1.90
N GLY A 106 -14.95 10.89 -1.54
CA GLY A 106 -14.43 11.00 -0.17
C GLY A 106 -14.69 9.77 0.70
N GLU A 107 -15.17 8.66 0.11
CA GLU A 107 -15.40 7.42 0.85
C GLU A 107 -14.08 6.67 1.09
N VAL A 108 -14.04 5.86 2.14
CA VAL A 108 -12.91 4.98 2.46
C VAL A 108 -13.21 3.57 1.99
N VAL A 109 -12.27 2.97 1.25
CA VAL A 109 -12.44 1.63 0.67
C VAL A 109 -11.34 0.71 1.18
N ALA A 110 -11.71 -0.39 1.84
CA ALA A 110 -10.78 -1.48 2.07
C ALA A 110 -10.64 -2.34 0.81
N ARG A 111 -9.42 -2.79 0.50
CA ARG A 111 -9.08 -3.57 -0.69
C ARG A 111 -8.33 -4.84 -0.29
N CYS A 112 -8.84 -5.98 -0.77
CA CYS A 112 -8.22 -7.29 -0.70
C CYS A 112 -8.28 -7.92 -2.11
N LYS A 113 -7.28 -7.65 -2.96
CA LYS A 113 -7.25 -8.14 -4.35
C LYS A 113 -5.81 -8.37 -4.83
N GLY A 114 -5.61 -9.45 -5.58
CA GLY A 114 -4.30 -9.88 -6.09
C GLY A 114 -3.41 -10.50 -5.01
N ARG A 115 -2.18 -10.88 -5.40
CA ARG A 115 -1.17 -11.47 -4.53
C ARG A 115 -0.80 -10.56 -3.36
N MET A 116 -0.81 -11.08 -2.13
CA MET A 116 -0.42 -10.29 -0.96
C MET A 116 1.03 -9.79 -1.07
N GLU A 117 1.24 -8.53 -0.68
CA GLU A 117 2.56 -7.93 -0.51
C GLU A 117 3.30 -8.52 0.70
N PHE A 118 4.60 -8.76 0.54
CA PHE A 118 5.50 -9.16 1.61
C PHE A 118 5.91 -7.94 2.45
N GLY A 119 5.91 -8.14 3.77
CA GLY A 119 6.48 -7.18 4.73
C GLY A 119 5.46 -6.38 5.54
N ALA A 120 5.98 -5.43 6.31
CA ALA A 120 5.20 -4.64 7.27
C ALA A 120 4.32 -3.54 6.65
N ARG A 121 4.36 -3.35 5.32
CA ARG A 121 3.66 -2.27 4.62
C ARG A 121 2.68 -2.86 3.62
N ALA A 122 1.46 -2.31 3.61
CA ALA A 122 0.55 -2.56 2.49
C ALA A 122 0.94 -1.68 1.30
N LEU A 123 0.95 -2.29 0.13
CA LEU A 123 1.41 -1.77 -1.16
C LEU A 123 0.30 -1.94 -2.21
N GLY A 124 -0.95 -1.78 -1.80
CA GLY A 124 -2.14 -1.78 -2.64
C GLY A 124 -3.03 -3.01 -2.53
N ASN A 125 -2.50 -4.20 -2.19
CA ASN A 125 -3.25 -5.47 -2.29
C ASN A 125 -3.99 -5.85 -1.00
N ARG A 126 -3.51 -5.41 0.16
CA ARG A 126 -4.18 -5.53 1.47
C ARG A 126 -4.24 -4.18 2.17
N SER A 127 -5.02 -3.26 1.59
CA SER A 127 -4.93 -1.83 1.87
C SER A 127 -6.28 -1.20 2.25
N ILE A 128 -6.25 -0.17 3.08
CA ILE A 128 -7.35 0.79 3.24
C ILE A 128 -6.95 2.03 2.45
N LEU A 129 -7.82 2.40 1.52
CA LEU A 129 -7.61 3.44 0.53
C LEU A 129 -8.55 4.61 0.81
N ALA A 130 -8.06 5.83 0.56
CA ALA A 130 -8.89 7.03 0.70
C ALA A 130 -8.36 8.19 -0.17
N ASP A 131 -9.17 9.24 -0.27
CA ASP A 131 -8.80 10.52 -0.91
C ASP A 131 -7.71 11.24 -0.08
N PRO A 132 -6.50 11.45 -0.62
CA PRO A 132 -5.41 12.08 0.13
C PRO A 132 -5.57 13.60 0.24
N ALA A 133 -6.46 14.24 -0.54
CA ALA A 133 -6.68 15.69 -0.48
C ALA A 133 -7.53 16.12 0.73
N ARG A 134 -8.28 15.18 1.33
CA ARG A 134 -9.21 15.45 2.44
C ARG A 134 -8.54 15.16 3.77
N TRP A 135 -8.15 16.20 4.51
CA TRP A 135 -7.52 16.02 5.83
C TRP A 135 -8.42 15.28 6.83
N GLU A 136 -9.73 15.45 6.72
CA GLU A 136 -10.74 14.81 7.58
C GLU A 136 -10.63 13.27 7.54
N THR A 137 -10.22 12.71 6.40
CA THR A 137 -10.00 11.27 6.20
C THR A 137 -9.02 10.68 7.22
N VAL A 138 -8.03 11.45 7.71
CA VAL A 138 -7.13 11.00 8.77
C VAL A 138 -7.91 10.63 10.03
N HIS A 139 -8.83 11.49 10.44
CA HIS A 139 -9.69 11.29 11.60
C HIS A 139 -10.67 10.14 11.37
N THR A 140 -11.27 10.08 10.18
CA THR A 140 -12.21 9.02 9.81
C THR A 140 -11.54 7.64 9.90
N ILE A 141 -10.37 7.45 9.28
CA ILE A 141 -9.65 6.16 9.32
C ILE A 141 -9.21 5.81 10.74
N ASN A 142 -8.74 6.80 11.51
CA ASN A 142 -8.33 6.59 12.89
C ASN A 142 -9.51 6.18 13.78
N ALA A 143 -10.66 6.81 13.65
CA ALA A 143 -11.87 6.47 14.39
C ALA A 143 -12.42 5.09 13.99
N MET A 144 -12.46 4.78 12.70
CA MET A 144 -13.06 3.54 12.19
C MET A 144 -12.21 2.30 12.45
N VAL A 145 -10.88 2.40 12.37
CA VAL A 145 -10.00 1.22 12.29
C VAL A 145 -8.72 1.38 13.08
N LYS A 146 -8.00 2.49 12.90
CA LYS A 146 -6.58 2.56 13.25
C LYS A 146 -6.27 2.95 14.68
N LYS A 147 -7.15 3.68 15.35
CA LYS A 147 -6.97 4.14 16.74
C LYS A 147 -5.58 4.74 16.98
N ARG A 148 -5.08 5.51 16.00
CA ARG A 148 -3.79 6.19 16.02
C ARG A 148 -3.98 7.66 16.36
N ASP A 149 -2.92 8.30 16.86
CA ASP A 149 -2.91 9.73 17.09
C ASP A 149 -3.11 10.53 15.80
N PHE A 150 -3.79 11.67 15.93
CA PHE A 150 -4.21 12.53 14.81
C PHE A 150 -3.06 13.11 13.98
N TRP A 151 -1.85 13.15 14.54
CA TRP A 151 -0.67 13.76 13.89
C TRP A 151 0.12 12.79 13.01
N MET A 152 -0.11 11.48 13.12
CA MET A 152 0.60 10.50 12.30
C MET A 152 0.02 10.47 10.88
N PRO A 153 0.76 10.95 9.86
CA PRO A 153 0.27 10.93 8.49
C PRO A 153 0.22 9.49 7.96
N PHE A 154 -0.69 9.26 7.02
CA PHE A 154 -0.65 8.06 6.20
C PHE A 154 0.37 8.22 5.06
N ALA A 155 0.44 7.24 4.16
CA ALA A 155 1.37 7.25 3.04
C ALA A 155 0.62 7.38 1.71
N PRO A 156 1.19 8.07 0.71
CA PRO A 156 0.60 8.11 -0.61
C PRO A 156 1.06 6.91 -1.46
N SER A 157 0.16 6.35 -2.24
CA SER A 157 0.50 5.58 -3.44
C SER A 157 0.33 6.50 -4.66
N ILE A 158 1.39 6.66 -5.46
CA ILE A 158 1.48 7.66 -6.54
C ILE A 158 1.81 6.94 -7.85
N LEU A 159 1.14 7.29 -8.94
CA LEU A 159 1.49 6.79 -10.27
C LEU A 159 2.94 7.17 -10.62
N ALA A 160 3.70 6.23 -11.17
CA ALA A 160 5.11 6.46 -11.51
C ALA A 160 5.31 7.66 -12.44
N GLU A 161 4.46 7.78 -13.47
CA GLU A 161 4.45 8.87 -14.44
C GLU A 161 4.07 10.24 -13.84
N GLN A 162 3.52 10.29 -12.62
CA GLN A 162 3.18 11.52 -11.91
C GLN A 162 4.04 11.77 -10.67
N ALA A 163 5.02 10.93 -10.36
CA ALA A 163 5.81 11.02 -9.12
C ALA A 163 6.48 12.40 -8.94
N ASP A 164 7.07 12.95 -10.02
CA ASP A 164 7.76 14.25 -10.00
C ASP A 164 6.83 15.44 -9.73
N ARG A 165 5.52 15.28 -9.95
CA ARG A 165 4.52 16.30 -9.60
C ARG A 165 4.42 16.48 -8.08
N TYR A 166 4.68 15.43 -7.33
CA TYR A 166 4.42 15.34 -5.89
C TYR A 166 5.68 15.27 -5.03
N LEU A 167 6.78 14.73 -5.56
CA LEU A 167 7.98 14.40 -4.79
C LEU A 167 9.19 15.24 -5.22
N VAL A 168 9.95 15.74 -4.26
CA VAL A 168 11.28 16.31 -4.49
C VAL A 168 12.28 15.16 -4.49
N ASN A 169 12.68 14.69 -5.68
CA ASN A 169 13.56 13.53 -5.86
C ASN A 169 14.62 13.76 -6.96
N PRO A 170 15.59 14.67 -6.75
CA PRO A 170 16.58 15.03 -7.79
C PRO A 170 17.47 13.86 -8.22
N LYS A 171 17.70 12.88 -7.34
CA LYS A 171 18.51 11.68 -7.60
C LYS A 171 17.73 10.53 -8.24
N LYS A 172 16.41 10.69 -8.46
CA LYS A 172 15.53 9.67 -9.02
C LYS A 172 15.62 8.34 -8.26
N LEU A 173 15.72 8.41 -6.93
CA LEU A 173 15.74 7.22 -6.08
C LEU A 173 14.42 6.47 -6.22
N ASP A 174 14.50 5.15 -6.33
CA ASP A 174 13.32 4.32 -6.48
C ASP A 174 12.60 4.12 -5.14
N SER A 175 11.28 4.33 -5.09
CA SER A 175 10.48 4.16 -3.87
C SER A 175 9.20 3.34 -4.07
N PRO A 176 9.29 2.07 -4.50
CA PRO A 176 8.10 1.26 -4.74
C PRO A 176 7.60 0.55 -3.47
N TYR A 177 8.34 0.64 -2.35
CA TYR A 177 8.07 -0.14 -1.13
C TYR A 177 7.65 0.68 0.08
N MET A 178 7.44 2.00 -0.08
CA MET A 178 7.25 2.92 1.04
C MET A 178 8.34 2.81 2.12
N ILE A 179 9.60 2.66 1.72
CA ILE A 179 10.74 2.54 2.64
C ILE A 179 11.64 3.78 2.65
N LEU A 180 11.47 4.65 1.64
CA LEU A 180 12.12 5.95 1.55
C LEU A 180 11.09 7.05 1.83
N ALA A 181 11.55 8.14 2.44
CA ALA A 181 10.77 9.37 2.57
C ALA A 181 11.37 10.48 1.71
N PHE A 182 10.53 11.39 1.27
CA PHE A 182 10.89 12.52 0.42
C PHE A 182 10.15 13.76 0.90
N ASP A 183 10.71 14.93 0.61
CA ASP A 183 9.95 16.17 0.72
C ASP A 183 8.90 16.23 -0.40
N SER A 184 7.74 16.83 -0.11
CA SER A 184 6.68 16.99 -1.09
C SER A 184 6.77 18.34 -1.81
N VAL A 185 6.38 18.36 -3.08
CA VAL A 185 6.34 19.57 -3.91
C VAL A 185 5.24 20.51 -3.38
N ALA A 186 5.65 21.72 -2.96
CA ALA A 186 4.77 22.69 -2.30
C ALA A 186 3.46 22.96 -3.06
N ALA A 187 3.53 23.12 -4.38
CA ALA A 187 2.36 23.41 -5.22
C ALA A 187 1.31 22.29 -5.24
N ASN A 188 1.69 21.03 -4.96
CA ASN A 188 0.79 19.88 -4.98
C ASN A 188 0.53 19.30 -3.57
N GLN A 189 1.04 19.93 -2.51
CA GLN A 189 0.77 19.52 -1.12
C GLN A 189 -0.73 19.45 -0.77
N PRO A 190 -1.61 20.36 -1.22
CA PRO A 190 -3.04 20.27 -0.93
C PRO A 190 -3.68 18.96 -1.44
N ALA A 191 -3.19 18.44 -2.57
CA ALA A 191 -3.67 17.15 -3.11
C ALA A 191 -3.21 15.95 -2.26
N LEU A 192 -2.25 16.13 -1.36
CA LEU A 192 -1.70 15.09 -0.48
C LEU A 192 -1.90 15.39 1.00
N ALA A 193 -2.80 16.31 1.37
CA ALA A 193 -2.95 16.80 2.73
C ALA A 193 -2.96 15.69 3.81
N ALA A 194 -3.70 14.61 3.60
CA ALA A 194 -3.83 13.47 4.52
C ALA A 194 -2.68 12.43 4.43
N ALA A 195 -1.78 12.58 3.45
CA ALA A 195 -0.70 11.64 3.15
C ALA A 195 0.71 12.25 3.25
N VAL A 196 0.82 13.52 3.66
CA VAL A 196 2.08 14.17 4.03
C VAL A 196 2.09 14.48 5.53
N HIS A 197 3.28 14.56 6.10
CA HIS A 197 3.43 14.95 7.49
C HIS A 197 2.95 16.40 7.72
N PRO A 198 2.10 16.66 8.73
CA PRO A 198 1.48 17.97 8.90
C PRO A 198 2.50 19.10 9.19
N TYR A 199 3.61 18.78 9.86
CA TYR A 199 4.68 19.73 10.18
C TYR A 199 5.69 19.90 9.03
N ASP A 200 6.54 18.90 8.79
CA ASP A 200 7.65 19.01 7.81
C ASP A 200 7.26 18.74 6.35
N LYS A 201 6.00 18.41 6.08
CA LYS A 201 5.46 18.13 4.72
C LYS A 201 6.17 16.99 3.98
N SER A 202 6.97 16.17 4.65
CA SER A 202 7.55 14.98 4.04
C SER A 202 6.52 13.86 3.92
N CYS A 203 6.69 12.96 2.94
CA CYS A 203 5.87 11.76 2.79
C CYS A 203 6.72 10.53 2.49
N ARG A 204 6.12 9.35 2.67
CA ARG A 204 6.75 8.04 2.45
C ARG A 204 6.01 7.31 1.33
N PRO A 205 6.29 7.64 0.05
CA PRO A 205 5.46 7.21 -1.07
C PRO A 205 5.69 5.75 -1.45
N GLN A 206 4.65 5.14 -1.98
CA GLN A 206 4.74 4.03 -2.91
C GLN A 206 4.63 4.58 -4.32
N VAL A 207 5.70 4.49 -5.11
CA VAL A 207 5.65 4.79 -6.55
C VAL A 207 5.15 3.53 -7.27
N VAL A 208 3.95 3.63 -7.86
CA VAL A 208 3.21 2.51 -8.45
C VAL A 208 3.49 2.42 -9.94
N ARG A 209 4.03 1.28 -10.36
CA ARG A 209 4.31 0.95 -11.75
C ARG A 209 3.25 -0.01 -12.30
N ARG A 210 2.81 0.23 -13.54
CA ARG A 210 1.82 -0.62 -14.22
C ARG A 210 2.29 -2.06 -14.32
N GLU A 211 3.59 -2.26 -14.57
CA GLU A 211 4.18 -3.60 -14.79
C GLU A 211 4.21 -4.44 -13.50
N TRP A 212 4.16 -3.79 -12.33
CA TRP A 212 4.27 -4.47 -11.04
C TRP A 212 2.90 -4.80 -10.44
N ASN A 213 1.93 -3.92 -10.64
CA ASN A 213 0.56 -4.12 -10.18
C ASN A 213 -0.43 -3.41 -11.11
N PRO A 214 -0.82 -4.04 -12.23
CA PRO A 214 -1.63 -3.37 -13.25
C PRO A 214 -3.02 -3.01 -12.73
N ASP A 215 -3.59 -3.81 -11.83
CA ASP A 215 -4.91 -3.55 -11.25
C ASP A 215 -4.88 -2.35 -10.31
N TYR A 216 -3.90 -2.30 -9.39
CA TYR A 216 -3.76 -1.15 -8.50
C TYR A 216 -3.40 0.12 -9.26
N HIS A 217 -2.57 0.01 -10.31
CA HIS A 217 -2.31 1.12 -11.21
C HIS A 217 -3.58 1.65 -11.88
N ARG A 218 -4.41 0.77 -12.47
CA ARG A 218 -5.69 1.17 -13.11
C ARG A 218 -6.66 1.83 -12.12
N LEU A 219 -6.67 1.42 -10.86
CA LEU A 219 -7.46 2.09 -9.82
C LEU A 219 -7.00 3.54 -9.61
N ILE A 220 -5.70 3.77 -9.46
CA ILE A 220 -5.16 5.12 -9.24
C ILE A 220 -5.30 5.98 -10.51
N GLU A 221 -5.11 5.39 -11.69
CA GLU A 221 -5.35 6.04 -12.98
C GLU A 221 -6.81 6.49 -13.12
N ALA A 222 -7.77 5.59 -12.85
CA ALA A 222 -9.19 5.95 -12.86
C ALA A 222 -9.53 7.04 -11.82
N TYR A 223 -8.90 7.02 -10.65
CA TYR A 223 -9.05 8.10 -9.67
C TYR A 223 -8.46 9.41 -10.18
N SER A 224 -7.31 9.36 -10.87
CA SER A 224 -6.68 10.53 -11.51
C SER A 224 -7.55 11.13 -12.60
N GLU A 225 -8.24 10.31 -13.39
CA GLU A 225 -9.20 10.79 -14.41
C GLU A 225 -10.36 11.56 -13.77
N LEU A 226 -10.83 11.12 -12.60
CA LEU A 226 -11.98 11.70 -11.91
C LEU A 226 -11.63 12.97 -11.13
N THR A 227 -10.40 13.07 -10.62
CA THR A 227 -10.00 14.12 -9.66
C THR A 227 -8.90 15.05 -10.16
N GLY A 228 -8.19 14.66 -11.22
CA GLY A 228 -6.97 15.33 -11.66
C GLY A 228 -5.72 15.01 -10.83
N HIS A 229 -5.79 14.06 -9.87
CA HIS A 229 -4.69 13.70 -8.99
C HIS A 229 -4.27 12.22 -9.13
N GLY A 230 -3.03 11.96 -9.54
CA GLY A 230 -2.48 10.60 -9.68
C GLY A 230 -1.91 10.02 -8.38
N ALA A 231 -2.53 10.32 -7.25
CA ALA A 231 -2.13 9.84 -5.95
C ALA A 231 -3.33 9.51 -5.08
N ILE A 232 -3.25 8.42 -4.31
CA ILE A 232 -4.24 8.04 -3.30
C ILE A 232 -3.58 7.80 -1.94
N LEU A 233 -4.33 7.97 -0.86
CA LEU A 233 -3.87 7.55 0.46
C LEU A 233 -3.94 6.03 0.57
N ASN A 234 -2.88 5.42 1.08
CA ASN A 234 -2.81 3.99 1.37
C ASN A 234 -2.31 3.75 2.80
N THR A 235 -3.02 2.90 3.52
CA THR A 235 -2.57 2.32 4.78
C THR A 235 -2.88 0.82 4.84
N SER A 236 -2.20 0.09 5.72
CA SER A 236 -2.43 -1.33 5.94
C SER A 236 -3.89 -1.67 6.23
N PHE A 237 -4.40 -2.81 5.73
CA PHE A 237 -5.72 -3.30 6.08
C PHE A 237 -5.64 -4.28 7.26
N ASN A 238 -5.91 -3.74 8.45
CA ASN A 238 -5.86 -4.47 9.73
C ASN A 238 -6.51 -3.63 10.84
N LEU A 239 -7.00 -4.29 11.89
CA LEU A 239 -7.31 -3.63 13.16
C LEU A 239 -6.02 -3.22 13.88
N HIS A 240 -6.10 -2.18 14.72
CA HIS A 240 -4.98 -1.77 15.55
C HIS A 240 -4.47 -2.95 16.41
N GLY A 241 -3.17 -3.23 16.36
CA GLY A 241 -2.53 -4.33 17.10
C GLY A 241 -2.59 -5.70 16.41
N PHE A 242 -3.28 -5.84 15.27
CA PHE A 242 -3.37 -7.09 14.51
C PHE A 242 -2.51 -7.05 13.22
N PRO A 243 -2.10 -8.20 12.66
CA PRO A 243 -1.40 -8.26 11.37
C PRO A 243 -2.29 -7.80 10.20
N ILE A 244 -1.66 -7.51 9.06
CA ILE A 244 -2.35 -7.26 7.78
C ILE A 244 -3.18 -8.48 7.41
N VAL A 245 -4.42 -8.27 6.96
CA VAL A 245 -5.28 -9.38 6.51
C VAL A 245 -4.63 -10.10 5.34
N TYR A 246 -4.71 -11.42 5.32
CA TYR A 246 -4.17 -12.27 4.27
C TYR A 246 -5.28 -12.79 3.35
N ARG A 247 -6.29 -13.44 3.95
CA ARG A 247 -7.36 -14.16 3.24
C ARG A 247 -8.64 -13.32 3.08
N PRO A 248 -9.53 -13.66 2.12
CA PRO A 248 -10.84 -13.02 1.99
C PRO A 248 -11.67 -13.06 3.29
N GLU A 249 -11.66 -14.18 4.02
CA GLU A 249 -12.38 -14.32 5.29
C GLU A 249 -11.90 -13.33 6.35
N GLU A 250 -10.59 -13.15 6.46
CA GLU A 250 -9.97 -12.20 7.40
C GLU A 250 -10.27 -10.76 6.99
N ALA A 251 -10.30 -10.47 5.68
CA ALA A 251 -10.71 -9.17 5.16
C ALA A 251 -12.17 -8.85 5.53
N MET A 252 -13.08 -9.81 5.39
CA MET A 252 -14.47 -9.67 5.81
C MET A 252 -14.60 -9.53 7.34
N GLU A 253 -13.80 -10.26 8.11
CA GLU A 253 -13.79 -10.14 9.57
C GLU A 253 -13.34 -8.75 10.04
N VAL A 254 -12.23 -8.24 9.49
CA VAL A 254 -11.77 -6.89 9.84
C VAL A 254 -12.77 -5.84 9.40
N PHE A 255 -13.38 -5.99 8.23
CA PHE A 255 -14.44 -5.11 7.77
C PHE A 255 -15.63 -5.08 8.74
N ASP A 256 -16.15 -6.25 9.12
CA ASP A 256 -17.32 -6.38 10.00
C ASP A 256 -17.04 -5.84 11.41
N ARG A 257 -15.82 -6.01 11.91
CA ARG A 257 -15.37 -5.53 13.23
C ARG A 257 -14.89 -4.07 13.25
N SER A 258 -14.96 -3.35 12.13
CA SER A 258 -14.49 -1.97 12.02
C SER A 258 -15.61 -0.98 11.71
N GLY A 259 -15.30 0.32 11.58
CA GLY A 259 -16.24 1.32 11.05
C GLY A 259 -16.28 1.41 9.52
N LEU A 260 -15.56 0.56 8.78
CA LEU A 260 -15.49 0.63 7.32
C LEU A 260 -16.85 0.35 6.67
N ARG A 261 -17.16 1.14 5.63
CA ARG A 261 -18.41 1.00 4.86
C ARG A 261 -18.24 0.21 3.58
N TYR A 262 -17.06 0.24 2.94
CA TYR A 262 -16.82 -0.46 1.68
C TYR A 262 -15.61 -1.40 1.77
N LEU A 263 -15.79 -2.62 1.28
CA LEU A 263 -14.75 -3.62 1.08
C LEU A 263 -14.80 -4.11 -0.37
N ALA A 264 -13.74 -3.86 -1.12
CA ALA A 264 -13.45 -4.53 -2.38
C ALA A 264 -12.65 -5.81 -2.09
N VAL A 265 -13.26 -6.97 -2.31
CA VAL A 265 -12.62 -8.29 -2.15
C VAL A 265 -12.70 -9.03 -3.49
N GLY A 266 -11.54 -9.25 -4.12
CA GLY A 266 -11.49 -9.65 -5.54
C GLY A 266 -12.25 -8.65 -6.41
N ASN A 267 -13.14 -9.14 -7.27
CA ASN A 267 -14.03 -8.32 -8.10
C ASN A 267 -15.42 -8.05 -7.47
N VAL A 268 -15.55 -8.21 -6.15
CA VAL A 268 -16.82 -8.03 -5.43
C VAL A 268 -16.72 -6.83 -4.49
N MET A 269 -17.76 -5.99 -4.52
CA MET A 269 -17.96 -4.93 -3.54
C MET A 269 -18.91 -5.39 -2.45
N VAL A 270 -18.47 -5.31 -1.20
CA VAL A 270 -19.29 -5.47 0.00
C VAL A 270 -19.50 -4.07 0.60
N GLU A 271 -20.76 -3.63 0.65
CA GLU A 271 -21.16 -2.34 1.20
C GLU A 271 -21.97 -2.55 2.49
N GLN A 272 -21.59 -1.91 3.59
CA GLN A 272 -22.43 -1.84 4.78
C GLN A 272 -23.65 -0.97 4.50
N VAL A 273 -24.85 -1.54 4.69
CA VAL A 273 -26.13 -0.86 4.52
C VAL A 273 -26.65 -0.44 5.89
N GLY A 274 -27.05 0.83 6.05
CA GLY A 274 -27.76 1.29 7.25
C GLY A 274 -26.90 1.74 8.44
N GLY A 275 -25.92 2.60 8.21
CA GLY A 275 -25.25 3.36 9.27
C GLY A 275 -25.10 4.81 8.85
N ALA A 276 -25.79 5.72 9.56
CA ALA A 276 -25.55 7.15 9.55
C ALA A 276 -24.89 7.53 10.88
#